data_AF-A0A2V8Y942-F1
#
_entry.id   AF-A0A2V8Y942-F1
#
_cell.length_a   1.000
_cell.length_b   1.000
_cell.length_c   1.000
_cell.angle_alpha   90.00
_cell.angle_beta   90.00
_cell.angle_gamma   90.00
#
_symmetry.space_group_name_H-M   'P 1'
#
loop_
_entity.id
_entity.type
_entity.pdbx_description
1 polymer ?
#
loop_
_entity_poly.entity_id
_entity_poly.type
_entity_poly.pdbx_seq_one_letter_code
_entity_poly.pdbx_strand_id
1 'polypeptide(L)'
;GGFRSRQLSTMLDQLQWITLAGKPDSDRLRVVAEGECSSEETARKLADLLNGVLTLAGAGLDNAKTRRQLDPALREAYLALLKGADISKIDRGDTKSVRLAFEITSAFLESARRSSTGLPEAAPAKPAPGNTTKAKKGHT
;
A
#
# COMPACT_ATOMS: atom_id res chain seq x y z
N GLY A 1 -17.58 -1.78 -4.48
CA GLY A 1 -17.31 -2.01 -3.04
C GLY A 1 -15.90 -1.55 -2.77
N GLY A 2 -15.75 -0.34 -2.25
CA GLY A 2 -14.44 0.29 -2.02
C GLY A 2 -14.19 0.44 -0.53
N PHE A 3 -12.92 0.67 -0.17
CA PHE A 3 -12.35 0.92 1.16
C PHE A 3 -13.06 2.00 2.04
N ARG A 4 -14.23 2.51 1.64
CA ARG A 4 -15.13 3.36 2.44
C ARG A 4 -16.02 2.53 3.35
N SER A 5 -15.42 1.59 4.09
CA SER A 5 -16.10 0.91 5.18
C SER A 5 -16.30 1.93 6.30
N ARG A 6 -17.57 2.31 6.60
CA ARG A 6 -17.87 3.16 7.78
C ARG A 6 -17.29 2.56 9.06
N GLN A 7 -17.25 1.24 9.14
CA GLN A 7 -16.70 0.53 10.29
C GLN A 7 -15.19 0.74 10.42
N LEU A 8 -14.43 0.69 9.31
CA LEU A 8 -12.99 0.96 9.33
C LEU A 8 -12.71 2.42 9.68
N SER A 9 -13.43 3.38 9.10
CA SER A 9 -13.23 4.79 9.45
C SER A 9 -13.49 5.04 10.93
N THR A 10 -14.56 4.48 11.49
CA THR A 10 -14.84 4.61 12.93
C THR A 10 -13.75 3.99 13.80
N MET A 11 -13.12 2.88 13.39
CA MET A 11 -12.00 2.30 14.13
C MET A 11 -10.72 3.13 14.01
N LEU A 12 -10.45 3.70 12.83
CA LEU A 12 -9.30 4.58 12.63
C LEU A 12 -9.45 5.89 13.40
N ASP A 13 -10.67 6.43 13.52
CA ASP A 13 -10.98 7.61 14.34
C ASP A 13 -10.78 7.35 15.85
N GLN A 14 -10.76 6.09 16.27
CA GLN A 14 -10.48 5.70 17.66
C GLN A 14 -8.98 5.51 17.94
N LEU A 15 -8.12 5.62 16.92
CA LEU A 15 -6.68 5.59 17.11
C LEU A 15 -6.19 6.95 17.59
N GLN A 16 -5.35 6.95 18.63
CA GLN A 16 -4.70 8.14 19.16
C GLN A 16 -3.55 8.60 18.23
N TRP A 17 -2.80 7.64 17.69
CA TRP A 17 -1.80 7.89 16.66
C TRP A 17 -1.55 6.65 15.80
N ILE A 18 -0.91 6.89 14.65
CA ILE A 18 -0.41 5.86 13.76
C ILE A 18 1.08 6.09 13.54
N THR A 19 1.89 5.06 13.81
CA THR A 19 3.32 5.05 13.55
C THR A 19 3.62 4.17 12.34
N LEU A 20 4.45 4.67 11.43
CA LEU A 20 5.02 3.89 10.33
C LEU A 20 6.54 3.86 10.49
N ALA A 21 7.12 2.66 10.54
CA ALA A 21 8.55 2.45 10.66
C ALA A 21 9.03 1.49 9.57
N GLY A 22 10.15 1.84 8.95
CA GLY A 22 10.86 0.98 8.00
C GLY A 22 12.27 0.71 8.50
N LYS A 23 12.67 -0.56 8.54
CA LYS A 23 14.04 -0.97 8.83
C LYS A 23 14.59 -1.74 7.63
N PRO A 24 15.54 -1.17 6.86
CA PRO A 24 16.28 -1.95 5.88
C PRO A 24 17.18 -2.96 6.61
N ASP A 25 17.21 -4.19 6.10
CA ASP A 25 18.08 -5.26 6.55
C ASP A 25 18.57 -6.03 5.33
N SER A 26 19.83 -5.81 4.95
CA SER A 26 20.51 -6.47 3.84
C SER A 26 19.68 -6.49 2.55
N ASP A 27 18.95 -7.56 2.27
CA ASP A 27 18.15 -7.81 1.07
C ASP A 27 16.64 -7.54 1.24
N ARG A 28 16.23 -7.03 2.41
CA ARG A 28 14.84 -6.88 2.84
C ARG A 28 14.59 -5.53 3.49
N LEU A 29 13.34 -5.07 3.45
CA LEU A 29 12.85 -3.93 4.19
C LEU A 29 11.70 -4.39 5.07
N ARG A 30 11.91 -4.40 6.39
CA ARG A 30 10.84 -4.66 7.35
C ARG A 30 10.03 -3.39 7.55
N VAL A 31 8.74 -3.45 7.24
CA VAL A 31 7.79 -2.36 7.44
C VAL A 31 6.89 -2.71 8.60
N VAL A 32 6.63 -1.72 9.45
CA VAL A 32 5.74 -1.82 10.60
C VAL A 32 4.81 -0.63 10.57
N ALA A 33 3.50 -0.91 10.61
CA ALA A 33 2.47 0.05 10.92
C ALA A 33 1.89 -0.27 12.29
N GLU A 34 1.78 0.71 13.16
CA GLU A 34 1.22 0.54 14.49
C GLU A 34 0.18 1.62 14.77
N GLY A 35 -1.01 1.22 15.21
CA GLY A 35 -2.06 2.12 15.67
C GLY A 35 -2.28 1.96 17.16
N GLU A 36 -2.17 3.05 17.92
CA GLU A 36 -2.43 3.05 19.36
C GLU A 36 -3.87 3.50 19.67
N CYS A 37 -4.52 2.86 20.63
CA CYS A 37 -5.87 3.17 21.09
C CYS A 37 -6.00 2.94 22.61
N SER A 38 -7.04 3.50 23.23
CA SER A 38 -7.30 3.33 24.68
C SER A 38 -8.16 2.11 25.02
N SER A 39 -8.71 1.42 24.02
CA SER A 39 -9.70 0.35 24.23
C SER A 39 -9.18 -0.99 23.70
N GLU A 40 -9.18 -1.99 24.57
CA GLU A 40 -8.87 -3.37 24.18
C GLU A 40 -9.87 -3.92 23.16
N GLU A 41 -11.14 -3.51 23.25
CA GLU A 41 -12.17 -3.89 22.29
C GLU A 41 -11.84 -3.34 20.89
N THR A 42 -11.41 -2.07 20.81
CA THR A 42 -10.98 -1.45 19.55
C THR A 42 -9.75 -2.15 19.00
N ALA A 43 -8.74 -2.43 19.83
CA ALA A 43 -7.54 -3.15 19.40
C ALA A 43 -7.88 -4.55 18.86
N ARG A 44 -8.79 -5.27 19.52
CA ARG A 44 -9.25 -6.59 19.09
C ARG A 44 -9.99 -6.51 17.76
N LYS A 45 -10.99 -5.63 17.63
CA LYS A 45 -11.77 -5.44 16.40
C LYS A 45 -10.89 -5.05 15.21
N LEU A 46 -9.93 -4.17 15.43
CA LEU A 46 -9.00 -3.76 14.38
C LEU A 46 -8.07 -4.91 13.97
N ALA A 47 -7.51 -5.66 14.92
CA ALA A 47 -6.70 -6.84 14.62
C ALA A 47 -7.49 -7.90 13.84
N ASP A 48 -8.73 -8.18 14.25
CA ASP A 48 -9.62 -9.14 13.57
C ASP A 48 -9.95 -8.68 12.15
N LEU A 49 -10.22 -7.39 11.97
CA LEU A 49 -10.45 -6.80 10.65
C LEU A 49 -9.21 -6.96 9.76
N LEU A 50 -8.02 -6.60 10.25
CA LEU A 50 -6.78 -6.71 9.47
C LEU A 50 -6.48 -8.17 9.09
N ASN A 51 -6.70 -9.12 10.00
CA ASN A 51 -6.58 -10.55 9.70
C ASN A 51 -7.57 -11.01 8.63
N GLY A 52 -8.81 -10.52 8.70
CA GLY A 52 -9.82 -10.73 7.65
C GLY A 52 -9.38 -10.19 6.29
N VAL A 53 -8.81 -8.98 6.25
CA VAL A 53 -8.28 -8.38 5.02
C VAL A 53 -7.12 -9.21 4.45
N LEU A 54 -6.16 -9.67 5.27
CA LEU A 54 -5.07 -10.53 4.81
C LEU A 54 -5.58 -11.85 4.22
N THR A 55 -6.55 -12.47 4.90
CA THR A 55 -7.17 -13.72 4.45
C THR A 55 -7.87 -13.54 3.10
N LEU A 56 -8.67 -12.47 2.96
CA LEU A 56 -9.37 -12.15 1.72
C LEU A 56 -8.40 -11.79 0.59
N ALA A 57 -7.32 -11.08 0.88
CA ALA A 57 -6.29 -10.76 -0.09
C ALA A 57 -5.60 -12.03 -0.61
N GLY A 58 -5.23 -12.97 0.28
CA GLY A 58 -4.66 -14.25 -0.09
C GLY A 58 -5.60 -15.07 -0.98
N ALA A 59 -6.85 -15.23 -0.56
CA ALA A 59 -7.88 -15.92 -1.34
C ALA A 59 -8.16 -15.24 -2.70
N GLY A 60 -8.11 -13.91 -2.74
CA GLY A 60 -8.26 -13.12 -3.95
C GLY A 60 -7.13 -13.35 -4.96
N LEU A 61 -5.90 -13.54 -4.48
CA LEU A 61 -4.75 -13.89 -5.33
C LEU A 61 -4.83 -15.35 -5.82
N ASP A 62 -5.40 -16.24 -5.01
CA ASP A 62 -5.56 -17.65 -5.36
C ASP A 62 -6.73 -17.98 -6.29
N ASN A 63 -7.63 -17.02 -6.54
CA ASN A 63 -8.78 -17.28 -7.39
C ASN A 63 -8.40 -17.47 -8.88
N ALA A 64 -9.23 -18.21 -9.62
CA ALA A 64 -8.95 -18.61 -11.00
C ALA A 64 -8.80 -17.41 -11.97
N LYS A 65 -9.52 -16.31 -11.72
CA LYS A 65 -9.46 -15.10 -12.56
C LYS A 65 -8.13 -14.39 -12.35
N THR A 66 -7.74 -14.13 -11.11
CA THR A 66 -6.48 -13.48 -10.76
C THR A 66 -5.29 -14.31 -11.20
N ARG A 67 -5.34 -15.64 -11.06
CA ARG A 67 -4.29 -16.55 -11.57
C ARG A 67 -4.05 -16.45 -13.07
N ARG A 68 -5.09 -16.12 -13.85
CA ARG A 68 -4.99 -15.95 -15.32
C ARG A 68 -4.59 -14.53 -15.73
N GLN A 69 -4.90 -13.53 -14.91
CA GLN A 69 -4.73 -12.11 -15.25
C GLN A 69 -3.45 -11.49 -14.71
N LEU A 70 -2.93 -12.00 -13.58
CA LEU A 70 -1.72 -11.50 -12.96
C LEU A 70 -0.49 -12.26 -13.47
N ASP A 71 0.62 -11.54 -13.67
CA ASP A 71 1.91 -12.17 -13.89
C ASP A 71 2.22 -13.18 -12.76
N PRO A 72 2.63 -14.42 -13.07
CA PRO A 72 2.88 -15.43 -12.04
C PRO A 72 3.92 -15.02 -11.01
N ALA A 73 5.00 -14.34 -11.41
CA ALA A 73 6.06 -13.92 -10.49
C ALA A 73 5.59 -12.76 -9.59
N LEU A 74 4.75 -11.86 -10.11
CA LEU A 74 4.10 -10.84 -9.30
C LEU A 74 3.12 -11.43 -8.29
N ARG A 75 2.33 -12.43 -8.71
CA ARG A 75 1.38 -13.11 -7.82
C ARG A 75 2.09 -13.81 -6.67
N GLU A 76 3.13 -14.57 -6.96
CA GLU A 76 3.94 -15.25 -5.94
C GLU A 76 4.60 -14.24 -4.99
N ALA A 77 5.08 -13.11 -5.50
CA ALA A 77 5.62 -12.05 -4.67
C ALA A 77 4.58 -11.45 -3.70
N TYR A 78 3.36 -11.18 -4.16
CA TYR A 78 2.27 -10.72 -3.27
C TYR A 78 1.88 -11.80 -2.25
N LEU A 79 1.78 -13.06 -2.66
CA LEU A 79 1.47 -14.17 -1.74
C LEU A 79 2.55 -14.32 -0.66
N ALA A 80 3.83 -14.20 -1.03
CA ALA A 80 4.93 -14.23 -0.07
C ALA A 80 4.84 -13.06 0.94
N LEU A 81 4.52 -11.86 0.47
CA LEU A 81 4.32 -10.68 1.34
C LEU A 81 3.15 -10.87 2.31
N LEU A 82 2.01 -11.38 1.84
CA LEU A 82 0.84 -11.63 2.69
C LEU A 82 1.09 -12.75 3.71
N LYS A 83 1.80 -13.82 3.32
CA LYS A 83 2.17 -14.91 4.24
C LYS A 83 3.17 -14.46 5.32
N GLY A 84 4.02 -13.49 5.00
CA GLY A 84 4.97 -12.89 5.94
C GLY A 84 4.39 -11.74 6.77
N ALA A 85 3.11 -11.38 6.58
CA ALA A 85 2.48 -10.34 7.36
C ALA A 85 2.09 -10.88 8.75
N ASP A 86 2.51 -10.16 9.78
CA ASP A 86 2.21 -10.42 11.19
C ASP A 86 1.31 -9.33 11.74
N ILE A 87 0.24 -9.72 12.43
CA ILE A 87 -0.64 -8.80 13.14
C ILE A 87 -0.59 -9.16 14.62
N SER A 88 -0.08 -8.24 15.43
CA SER A 88 0.04 -8.40 16.88
C SER A 88 -0.71 -7.31 17.61
N LYS A 89 -1.27 -7.66 18.77
CA LYS A 89 -1.79 -6.71 19.75
C LYS A 89 -0.74 -6.51 20.82
N ILE A 90 -0.49 -5.26 21.18
CA ILE A 90 0.49 -4.87 22.18
C ILE A 90 -0.27 -4.20 23.32
N ASP A 91 -0.05 -4.68 24.54
CA ASP A 91 -0.57 -4.05 25.75
C ASP A 91 0.54 -3.18 26.38
N ARG A 92 0.25 -1.89 26.58
CA ARG A 92 1.14 -0.92 27.23
C ARG A 92 0.60 -0.43 28.58
N GLY A 93 -0.30 -1.18 29.20
CA GLY A 93 -1.02 -0.77 30.40
C GLY A 93 -2.23 0.06 30.02
N ASP A 94 -2.09 1.39 30.09
CA ASP A 94 -3.19 2.34 29.88
C ASP A 94 -3.61 2.45 28.40
N THR A 95 -2.72 2.07 27.49
CA THR A 95 -3.01 2.03 26.04
C THR A 95 -2.78 0.64 25.47
N LYS A 96 -3.49 0.36 24.39
CA LYS A 96 -3.39 -0.84 23.58
C LYS A 96 -2.93 -0.44 22.19
N SER A 97 -2.24 -1.32 21.49
CA SER A 97 -1.82 -1.06 20.12
C SER A 97 -2.02 -2.27 19.24
N VAL A 98 -2.30 -2.01 17.96
CA VAL A 98 -2.34 -3.03 16.92
C VAL A 98 -1.19 -2.76 15.96
N ARG A 99 -0.33 -3.76 15.81
CA ARG A 99 0.85 -3.71 14.96
C ARG A 99 0.66 -4.64 13.78
N LEU A 100 0.80 -4.10 12.58
CA LEU A 100 0.97 -4.85 11.34
C LEU A 100 2.44 -4.77 10.93
N ALA A 101 3.11 -5.89 10.81
CA ALA A 101 4.47 -5.99 10.31
C ALA A 101 4.51 -6.84 9.05
N PHE A 102 5.27 -6.44 8.04
CA PHE A 102 5.52 -7.27 6.86
C PHE A 102 6.88 -6.95 6.27
N GLU A 103 7.37 -7.83 5.40
CA GLU A 103 8.68 -7.68 4.77
C GLU A 103 8.53 -7.45 3.28
N ILE A 104 9.20 -6.41 2.80
CA ILE A 104 9.36 -6.15 1.37
C ILE A 104 10.70 -6.75 0.95
N THR A 105 10.67 -7.71 0.05
CA THR A 105 11.87 -8.38 -0.49
C THR A 105 12.32 -7.75 -1.80
N SER A 106 13.58 -7.94 -2.17
CA SER A 106 14.09 -7.59 -3.51
C SER A 106 13.25 -8.23 -4.63
N ALA A 107 12.87 -9.50 -4.50
CA ALA A 107 12.00 -10.20 -5.45
C ALA A 107 10.65 -9.50 -5.63
N PHE A 108 10.06 -8.99 -4.55
CA PHE A 108 8.82 -8.22 -4.63
C PHE A 108 9.01 -6.91 -5.39
N LEU A 109 10.09 -6.17 -5.09
CA LEU A 109 10.40 -4.91 -5.77
C LEU A 109 10.67 -5.12 -7.26
N GLU A 110 11.38 -6.18 -7.63
CA GLU A 110 11.66 -6.54 -9.02
C GLU A 110 10.38 -6.91 -9.79
N SER A 111 9.51 -7.73 -9.21
CA SER A 111 8.22 -8.08 -9.82
C SER A 111 7.32 -6.85 -9.98
N ALA A 112 7.29 -5.96 -8.99
CA ALA A 112 6.52 -4.72 -9.04
C ALA A 112 7.07 -3.77 -10.12
N ARG A 113 8.40 -3.64 -10.23
CA ARG A 113 9.06 -2.84 -11.28
C ARG A 113 8.67 -3.31 -12.67
N ARG A 114 8.78 -4.61 -12.96
CA ARG A 114 8.40 -5.18 -14.27
C ARG A 114 6.93 -4.93 -14.65
N SER A 115 6.07 -4.89 -13.64
CA SER A 115 4.64 -4.62 -13.83
C SER A 115 4.35 -3.13 -14.07
N SER A 116 5.21 -2.24 -13.56
CA SER A 116 5.10 -0.78 -13.75
C SER A 116 5.61 -0.30 -15.12
N THR A 117 6.58 -1.00 -15.73
CA THR A 117 7.15 -0.65 -17.04
C THR A 117 6.20 -0.88 -18.23
N GLY A 118 4.97 -1.32 -17.98
CA GLY A 118 3.89 -1.39 -18.97
C GLY A 118 3.12 -0.08 -19.19
N LEU A 119 3.41 0.98 -18.42
CA LEU A 119 2.92 2.33 -18.76
C LEU A 119 3.72 2.83 -19.97
N PRO A 120 3.07 3.16 -21.11
CA PRO A 120 3.79 3.72 -22.24
C PRO A 120 4.50 4.98 -21.77
N GLU A 121 5.80 5.04 -22.06
CA GLU A 121 6.61 6.25 -21.99
C GLU A 121 5.79 7.40 -22.56
N ALA A 122 5.52 8.41 -21.73
CA ALA A 122 4.78 9.58 -22.17
C ALA A 122 5.48 10.12 -23.41
N ALA A 123 4.82 9.98 -24.56
CA ALA A 123 5.36 10.40 -25.84
C ALA A 123 5.93 11.82 -25.70
N PRO A 124 7.12 12.11 -26.26
CA PRO A 124 7.77 13.40 -26.09
C PRO A 124 6.78 14.51 -26.47
N ALA A 125 6.53 15.41 -25.51
CA ALA A 125 5.58 16.50 -25.66
C ALA A 125 5.89 17.26 -26.96
N LYS A 126 4.94 17.21 -27.89
CA LYS A 126 4.98 18.00 -29.12
C LYS A 126 5.12 19.49 -28.72
N PRO A 127 6.11 20.23 -29.23
CA PRO A 127 6.30 21.62 -28.82
C PRO A 127 5.04 22.43 -29.15
N ALA A 128 4.54 23.15 -28.15
CA ALA A 128 3.39 24.02 -28.28
C ALA A 128 3.65 25.10 -29.35
N PRO A 129 2.64 25.48 -30.16
CA PRO A 129 2.80 26.56 -31.12
C PRO A 129 3.07 27.86 -30.36
N GLY A 130 4.22 28.47 -30.64
CA GLY A 130 4.67 29.69 -29.99
C GLY A 130 3.66 30.82 -30.13
N ASN A 131 3.40 31.49 -29.02
CA ASN A 131 2.87 32.84 -28.96
C ASN A 131 3.72 33.76 -29.84
N THR A 132 3.21 34.17 -31.01
CA THR A 132 3.73 35.35 -31.71
C THR A 132 3.21 36.60 -31.02
N THR A 133 4.03 37.13 -30.11
CA THR A 133 3.91 38.47 -29.57
C THR A 133 4.01 39.51 -30.69
N LYS A 134 3.12 40.50 -30.64
CA LYS A 134 3.14 41.72 -31.45
C LYS A 134 4.53 42.37 -31.45
N ALA A 135 5.06 42.71 -32.62
CA ALA A 135 6.09 43.73 -32.78
C ALA A 135 5.67 44.75 -33.85
N LYS A 136 5.43 45.97 -33.38
CA LYS A 136 5.14 47.20 -34.12
C LYS A 136 6.46 47.82 -34.60
N LYS A 137 6.58 48.15 -35.90
CA LYS A 137 7.48 49.12 -36.59
C LYS A 137 7.23 48.89 -38.09
N GLY A 138 6.98 49.82 -39.01
CA GLY A 138 7.12 51.28 -39.10
C GLY A 138 7.68 51.60 -40.51
N HIS A 139 6.95 52.41 -41.29
CA HIS A 139 7.40 53.26 -42.42
C HIS A 139 7.90 52.62 -43.74
N THR A 140 7.13 52.79 -44.83
CA THR A 140 7.26 53.85 -45.86
C THR A 140 6.00 53.88 -46.71
#